data_AF-A0A9E3LTB7-F1
#
_entry.id   AF-A0A9E3LTB7-F1
#
_cell.length_a   1.000
_cell.length_b   1.000
_cell.length_c   1.000
_cell.angle_alpha   90.00
_cell.angle_beta   90.00
_cell.angle_gamma   90.00
#
_symmetry.space_group_name_H-M   'P 1'
#
loop_
_entity.id
_entity.type
_entity.pdbx_description
1 polymer ?
#
loop_
_entity_poly.entity_id
_entity_poly.type
_entity_poly.pdbx_seq_one_letter_code
_entity_poly.pdbx_strand_id
1 'polypeptide(L)' 'MKYEEVKLFADLAGEKTIAASRQGKQIVIEIKSFLSRSPMRDFETALGQYLIYKALLTIEHPKQIYI' A
#
# COMPACT_ATOMS: atom_id res chain seq x y z
N MET A 1 -7.52 -7.14 14.41
CA MET A 1 -7.77 -5.91 13.62
C MET A 1 -6.78 -4.81 13.99
N LYS A 2 -6.84 -4.17 15.17
CA LYS A 2 -5.89 -3.10 15.58
C LYS A 2 -4.39 -3.40 15.42
N TYR A 3 -3.94 -4.63 15.65
CA TYR A 3 -2.52 -5.00 15.52
C TYR A 3 -2.06 -5.11 14.07
N GLU A 4 -2.90 -5.65 13.18
CA GLU A 4 -2.59 -5.76 11.74
C GLU A 4 -2.58 -4.39 11.07
N GLU A 5 -3.45 -3.49 11.52
CA GLU A 5 -3.52 -2.10 11.09
C GLU A 5 -2.25 -1.31 11.49
N VAL A 6 -1.82 -1.41 12.75
CA VAL A 6 -0.57 -0.76 13.22
C VAL A 6 0.65 -1.30 12.46
N LYS A 7 0.68 -2.60 12.18
CA LYS A 7 1.75 -3.21 11.38
C LYS A 7 1.72 -2.73 9.92
N LEU A 8 0.53 -2.64 9.33
CA LEU A 8 0.32 -2.10 7.99
C LEU A 8 0.83 -0.66 7.87
N PHE A 9 0.44 0.22 8.80
CA PHE A 9 0.92 1.60 8.82
C PHE A 9 2.42 1.71 9.07
N ALA A 10 3.00 0.82 9.88
CA ALA A 10 4.44 0.77 10.13
C ALA A 10 5.22 0.28 8.89
N ASP A 11 4.74 -0.74 8.19
CA ASP A 11 5.35 -1.24 6.95
C ASP A 11 5.28 -0.17 5.84
N LEU A 12 4.12 0.49 5.68
CA LEU A 12 3.97 1.61 4.75
C LEU A 12 4.90 2.78 5.11
N ALA A 13 5.09 3.10 6.40
CA ALA A 13 5.99 4.17 6.82
C ALA A 13 7.49 3.85 6.62
N GLY A 14 7.86 2.56 6.57
CA GLY A 14 9.22 2.10 6.30
C GLY A 14 9.59 2.10 4.82
N GLU A 15 8.60 1.95 3.93
CA GLU A 15 8.75 2.03 2.48
C GLU A 15 8.60 3.48 1.98
N LYS A 16 8.97 3.75 0.71
CA LYS A 16 8.76 5.08 0.09
C LYS A 16 7.27 5.31 -0.20
N THR A 17 6.52 5.59 0.85
CA THR A 17 5.07 5.79 0.80
C THR A 17 4.74 7.26 0.97
N ILE A 18 3.89 7.76 0.08
CA ILE A 18 3.38 9.13 0.12
C ILE A 18 1.91 9.05 0.53
N ALA A 19 1.59 9.63 1.69
CA ALA A 19 0.22 9.91 2.08
C ALA A 19 -0.18 11.30 1.55
N ALA A 20 -1.24 11.36 0.74
CA ALA A 20 -1.78 12.59 0.18
C ALA A 20 -3.29 12.68 0.40
N SER A 21 -3.83 13.89 0.35
CA SER A 21 -5.28 14.09 0.32
C SER A 21 -5.68 15.01 -0.82
N ARG A 22 -6.77 14.68 -1.50
CA ARG A 22 -7.36 15.50 -2.57
C ARG A 22 -8.87 15.47 -2.46
N GLN A 23 -9.49 16.65 -2.33
CA GLN A 23 -10.95 16.80 -2.24
C GLN A 23 -11.59 15.91 -1.17
N GLY A 24 -10.96 15.80 0.01
CA GLY A 24 -11.44 14.97 1.11
C GLY A 24 -11.22 13.46 0.94
N LYS A 25 -10.60 13.02 -0.16
CA LYS A 25 -10.16 11.63 -0.35
C LYS A 25 -8.70 11.51 0.06
N GLN A 26 -8.41 10.57 0.95
CA GLN A 26 -7.05 10.18 1.27
C GLN A 26 -6.54 9.18 0.23
N ILE A 27 -5.28 9.32 -0.15
CA ILE A 27 -4.59 8.48 -1.13
C ILE A 27 -3.27 8.07 -0.50
N VAL A 28 -2.98 6.77 -0.54
CA VAL A 28 -1.68 6.22 -0.18
C VAL A 28 -1.04 5.74 -1.46
N ILE A 29 0.18 6.23 -1.75
CA ILE A 29 0.95 5.89 -2.95
C ILE A 29 2.25 5.24 -2.52
N GLU A 30 2.52 4.04 -3.00
CA GLU A 30 3.77 3.33 -2.77
C GLU A 30 4.58 3.24 -4.07
N ILE A 31 5.80 3.77 -4.07
CA ILE A 31 6.62 3.85 -5.28
C ILE A 31 7.64 2.69 -5.30
N LYS A 32 7.50 1.78 -6.28
CA LYS A 32 8.44 0.67 -6.52
C LYS A 32 9.30 0.96 -7.75
N SER A 33 10.62 0.70 -7.64
CA SER A 33 11.59 1.01 -8.70
C SER A 33 12.02 -0.18 -9.57
N PHE A 34 11.56 -1.41 -9.30
CA PHE A 34 11.78 -2.62 -10.12
C PHE A 34 13.24 -2.82 -10.60
N LEU A 35 14.21 -2.61 -9.70
CA LEU A 35 15.64 -2.57 -10.04
C LEU A 35 16.33 -3.94 -9.97
N SER A 36 15.62 -5.01 -9.62
CA SER A 36 16.25 -6.32 -9.49
C SER A 36 16.57 -6.96 -10.84
N ARG A 37 17.26 -8.11 -10.79
CA ARG A 37 17.55 -8.91 -11.99
C ARG A 37 16.30 -9.52 -12.65
N SER A 38 15.16 -9.52 -11.96
CA SER A 38 13.88 -9.99 -12.48
C SER A 38 12.78 -8.99 -12.13
N PRO A 39 12.51 -8.01 -13.00
CA PRO A 39 11.40 -7.08 -12.81
C PRO A 39 10.04 -7.77 -12.65
N MET A 40 9.87 -8.96 -13.23
CA MET A 40 8.64 -9.74 -13.05
C MET A 40 8.48 -10.25 -11.62
N ARG A 41 9.57 -10.70 -10.98
CA ARG A 41 9.54 -11.12 -9.58
C ARG A 41 9.23 -9.93 -8.66
N ASP A 42 9.79 -8.76 -8.97
CA ASP A 42 9.50 -7.51 -8.25
C ASP A 42 8.01 -7.15 -8.40
N PHE A 43 7.43 -7.36 -9.59
CA PHE A 43 6.00 -7.15 -9.86
C PHE A 43 5.08 -8.11 -9.13
N GLU A 44 5.36 -9.42 -9.15
CA GLU A 44 4.60 -10.40 -8.37
C GLU A 44 4.58 -10.03 -6.88
N THR A 45 5.72 -9.58 -6.36
CA THR A 45 5.85 -9.16 -4.96
C THR A 45 5.02 -7.90 -4.68
N ALA A 46 5.17 -6.86 -5.50
CA ALA A 46 4.42 -5.61 -5.36
C ALA A 46 2.91 -5.82 -5.51
N LEU A 47 2.48 -6.68 -6.43
CA LEU A 47 1.07 -7.03 -6.61
C LEU A 47 0.51 -7.76 -5.38
N GLY A 48 1.29 -8.68 -4.80
CA GLY A 48 0.92 -9.34 -3.55
C GLY A 48 0.70 -8.35 -2.41
N GLN A 49 1.64 -7.42 -2.22
CA GLN A 49 1.52 -6.35 -1.22
C GLN A 49 0.28 -5.48 -1.47
N TYR A 50 0.06 -5.03 -2.71
CA TYR A 50 -1.12 -4.25 -3.09
C TYR A 50 -2.44 -4.95 -2.76
N LEU A 51 -2.56 -6.24 -3.08
CA LEU A 51 -3.78 -7.01 -2.82
C LEU A 51 -4.06 -7.14 -1.32
N ILE A 52 -3.02 -7.38 -0.51
CA ILE A 52 -3.14 -7.45 0.96
C ILE A 52 -3.59 -6.11 1.52
N TYR A 53 -2.93 -5.02 1.11
CA TYR A 53 -3.25 -3.67 1.58
C TYR A 53 -4.67 -3.26 1.18
N LYS A 54 -5.06 -3.52 -0.08
CA LYS A 54 -6.42 -3.27 -0.55
C LYS A 54 -7.45 -4.04 0.28
N ALA A 55 -7.21 -5.32 0.59
CA ALA A 55 -8.13 -6.12 1.38
C ALA A 55 -8.30 -5.56 2.81
N LEU A 56 -7.20 -5.30 3.51
CA LEU A 56 -7.22 -4.75 4.87
C LEU A 56 -7.92 -3.38 4.93
N LEU A 57 -7.59 -2.51 3.98
CA LEU A 57 -8.11 -1.15 3.96
C LEU A 57 -9.56 -1.04 3.50
N THR A 58 -10.04 -1.98 2.67
CA THR A 58 -11.46 -2.04 2.28
C THR A 58 -12.35 -2.39 3.48
N ILE A 59 -11.83 -3.19 4.43
CA ILE A 59 -12.55 -3.57 5.65
C ILE A 59 -12.68 -2.38 6.61
N GLU A 60 -11.61 -1.61 6.80
CA GLU A 60 -11.57 -0.52 7.78
C GLU A 60 -12.08 0.83 7.21
N HIS A 61 -11.85 1.12 5.94
CA HIS A 61 -12.13 2.42 5.31
C HIS A 61 -12.67 2.29 3.87
N PRO A 62 -13.97 1.99 3.68
CA PRO A 62 -14.55 1.68 2.36
C PRO A 62 -14.59 2.86 1.36
N LYS A 63 -14.12 4.06 1.74
CA LYS A 63 -14.14 5.28 0.90
C LYS A 63 -12.77 5.74 0.40
N GLN A 64 -11.68 5.09 0.78
CA GLN A 64 -10.32 5.45 0.33
C GLN A 64 -9.97 4.80 -1.01
N ILE A 65 -9.17 5.52 -1.82
CA ILE A 65 -8.70 5.08 -3.14
C ILE A 65 -7.19 4.82 -3.02
N TYR A 66 -6.75 3.64 -3.43
CA TYR A 66 -5.37 3.16 -3.34
C TYR A 66 -4.82 2.91 -4.75
N ILE A 67 -3.66 3.50 -5.05
CA ILE A 67 -2.96 3.39 -6.34
C ILE A 67 -1.49 3.09 -6.08
#